data_AF-A0A364N598-F1
#
_entry.id   AF-A0A364N598-F1
#
_cell.length_a   1.000
_cell.length_b   1.000
_cell.length_c   1.000
_cell.angle_alpha   90.00
_cell.angle_beta   90.00
_cell.angle_gamma   90.00
#
_symmetry.space_group_name_H-M   'P 1'
#
loop_
_entity.id
_entity.type
_entity.pdbx_description
1 polymer ?
#
loop_
_entity_poly.entity_id
_entity_poly.type
_entity_poly.pdbx_seq_one_letter_code
_entity_poly.pdbx_strand_id
1 'polypeptide(L)'
;MAPIKKRTTARAKSARAVRPTTASLPKPDDIASFPSSKRDKQKIKHSSFVSKIEKSSAKSQKRRRPNNKLIANLESLADALPGAGADGEVDVGQARIVQPKHKMESMKRTKGAKKRKEKLEKLEKERFNANLAQLTTGTGTGNGAQGADAVKDRWAALKSHVQTNMEVRPEFAQQ
;
A
#
# COMPACT_ATOMS: atom_id res chain seq x y z
N MET A 1 8.56 -49.70 43.62
CA MET A 1 8.99 -49.28 42.26
C MET A 1 9.16 -47.76 42.25
N ALA A 2 10.34 -47.24 41.93
CA ALA A 2 10.57 -45.79 41.88
C ALA A 2 10.10 -45.19 40.54
N PRO A 3 9.48 -43.99 40.52
CA PRO A 3 8.93 -43.42 39.30
C PRO A 3 10.02 -42.91 38.35
N ILE A 4 9.97 -43.38 37.10
CA ILE A 4 10.90 -43.00 36.03
C ILE A 4 10.51 -41.62 35.47
N LYS A 5 11.37 -40.63 35.65
CA LYS A 5 11.18 -39.26 35.11
C LYS A 5 11.35 -39.26 33.59
N LYS A 6 10.28 -38.93 32.86
CA LYS A 6 10.30 -38.84 31.39
C LYS A 6 11.12 -37.64 30.93
N ARG A 7 12.02 -37.85 29.95
CA ARG A 7 12.88 -36.81 29.36
C ARG A 7 12.04 -35.81 28.56
N THR A 8 12.28 -34.51 28.76
CA THR A 8 11.59 -33.43 28.05
C THR A 8 12.06 -33.33 26.60
N THR A 9 11.12 -33.19 25.67
CA THR A 9 11.40 -33.15 24.23
C THR A 9 12.07 -31.84 23.81
N ALA A 10 12.87 -31.87 22.74
CA ALA A 10 13.58 -30.69 22.23
C ALA A 10 12.63 -29.53 21.89
N ARG A 11 11.41 -29.84 21.45
CA ARG A 11 10.35 -28.84 21.19
C ARG A 11 9.91 -28.11 22.46
N ALA A 12 9.79 -28.81 23.59
CA ALA A 12 9.46 -28.20 24.88
C ALA A 12 10.60 -27.32 25.41
N LYS A 13 11.86 -27.68 25.13
CA LYS A 13 13.03 -26.86 25.49
C LYS A 13 13.13 -25.58 24.66
N SER A 14 12.85 -25.66 23.36
CA SER A 14 12.81 -24.50 22.46
C SER A 14 11.71 -23.51 22.84
N ALA A 15 10.52 -23.99 23.20
CA ALA A 15 9.43 -23.11 23.67
C ALA A 15 9.75 -22.37 24.97
N ARG A 16 10.60 -22.95 25.84
CA ARG A 16 11.02 -22.29 27.09
C ARG A 16 12.10 -21.24 26.85
N ALA A 17 12.97 -21.41 25.86
CA ALA A 17 13.99 -20.43 25.48
C ALA A 17 13.41 -19.14 24.85
N VAL A 18 12.17 -19.18 24.35
CA VAL A 18 11.46 -18.00 23.81
C VAL A 18 10.66 -17.26 24.89
N ARG A 19 10.53 -17.83 26.10
CA ARG A 19 9.90 -17.14 27.22
C ARG A 19 10.95 -16.20 27.82
N PRO A 20 10.79 -14.87 27.75
CA PRO A 20 11.71 -13.98 28.45
C PRO A 20 11.69 -14.37 29.92
N THR A 21 12.86 -14.66 30.47
CA THR A 21 13.03 -14.74 31.91
C THR A 21 12.43 -13.46 32.50
N THR A 22 11.56 -13.61 33.49
CA THR A 22 10.99 -12.47 34.21
C THR A 22 12.14 -11.78 34.93
N ALA A 23 12.85 -10.90 34.22
CA ALA A 23 13.66 -9.86 34.83
C ALA A 23 12.74 -9.16 35.84
N SER A 24 13.19 -9.13 37.09
CA SER A 24 12.59 -8.34 38.15
C SER A 24 12.23 -6.96 37.58
N LEU A 25 10.93 -6.70 37.43
CA LEU A 25 10.44 -5.40 37.02
C LEU A 25 10.75 -4.43 38.16
N PRO A 26 11.39 -3.28 37.91
CA PRO A 26 11.52 -2.25 38.92
C PRO A 26 10.12 -1.87 39.40
N LYS A 27 9.92 -1.90 40.73
CA LYS A 27 8.69 -1.42 41.37
C LYS A 27 8.44 0.03 40.91
N PRO A 28 7.25 0.37 40.40
CA PRO A 28 6.92 1.72 40.02
C PRO A 28 6.50 2.52 41.26
N ASP A 29 7.45 2.78 42.15
CA ASP A 29 7.29 3.81 43.17
C ASP A 29 8.05 5.05 42.68
N ASP A 30 7.32 6.17 42.60
CA ASP A 30 7.81 7.56 42.51
C ASP A 30 8.19 8.21 41.16
N ILE A 31 7.48 7.93 40.05
CA ILE A 31 7.33 8.96 38.99
C ILE A 31 5.90 8.96 38.43
N ALA A 32 5.07 9.83 38.98
CA ALA A 32 3.77 10.20 38.44
C ALA A 32 3.92 10.99 37.10
N SER A 33 4.43 10.35 36.06
CA SER A 33 4.58 10.95 34.72
C SER A 33 4.02 10.07 33.59
N PHE A 34 3.31 8.99 33.93
CA PHE A 34 2.54 8.24 32.94
C PHE A 34 1.41 9.13 32.40
N PRO A 35 1.27 9.29 31.08
CA PRO A 35 0.18 10.08 30.57
C PRO A 35 -1.16 9.40 30.84
N SER A 36 -2.00 10.10 31.60
CA SER A 36 -3.36 9.66 31.95
C SER A 36 -4.29 9.54 30.72
N SER A 37 -3.98 10.24 29.62
CA SER A 37 -4.85 10.29 28.44
C SER A 37 -4.59 9.17 27.41
N LYS A 38 -5.66 8.71 26.74
CA LYS A 38 -5.59 7.77 25.60
C LYS A 38 -4.76 8.36 24.44
N ARG A 39 -4.83 9.67 24.24
CA ARG A 39 -4.12 10.39 23.17
C ARG A 39 -2.61 10.32 23.34
N ASP A 40 -2.12 10.51 24.54
CA ASP A 40 -0.68 10.50 24.80
C ASP A 40 -0.10 9.09 24.75
N LYS A 41 -0.85 8.09 25.24
CA LYS A 41 -0.49 6.67 25.02
C LYS A 41 -0.36 6.35 23.54
N GLN A 42 -1.23 6.91 22.69
CA GLN A 42 -1.14 6.74 21.24
C GLN A 42 0.06 7.48 20.64
N LYS A 43 0.34 8.71 21.08
CA LYS A 43 1.51 9.49 20.64
C LYS A 43 2.83 8.80 20.99
N ILE A 44 2.97 8.30 22.21
CA ILE A 44 4.16 7.56 22.65
C ILE A 44 4.34 6.29 21.80
N LYS A 45 3.26 5.51 21.60
CA LYS A 45 3.32 4.32 20.73
C LYS A 45 3.74 4.66 19.31
N HIS A 46 3.22 5.76 18.76
CA HIS A 46 3.55 6.22 17.43
C HIS A 46 5.01 6.66 17.33
N SER A 47 5.50 7.49 18.27
CA SER A 47 6.89 7.93 18.34
C SER A 47 7.88 6.76 18.46
N SER A 48 7.60 5.80 19.36
CA SER A 48 8.40 4.59 19.49
C SER A 48 8.40 3.73 18.23
N PHE A 49 7.29 3.68 17.49
CA PHE A 49 7.19 2.97 16.23
C PHE A 49 7.99 3.65 15.10
N VAL A 50 7.88 4.97 14.97
CA VAL A 50 8.59 5.75 13.95
C VAL A 50 10.11 5.66 14.14
N SER A 51 10.59 5.84 15.38
CA SER A 51 12.03 5.72 15.69
C SER A 51 12.60 4.33 15.41
N LYS A 52 11.79 3.27 15.50
CA LYS A 52 12.18 1.89 15.16
C LYS A 52 12.32 1.70 13.64
N ILE A 53 11.50 2.37 12.85
CA ILE A 53 11.48 2.26 11.39
C ILE A 53 12.60 3.10 10.77
N GLU A 54 12.75 4.35 11.22
CA GLU A 54 13.78 5.26 10.69
C GLU A 54 15.18 4.67 10.84
N LYS A 55 15.47 4.06 11.99
CA LYS A 55 16.79 3.45 12.30
C LYS A 55 17.03 2.10 11.60
N SER A 56 16.02 1.47 10.99
CA SER A 56 16.16 0.14 10.34
C SER A 56 16.12 0.17 8.81
N SER A 57 16.13 1.36 8.19
CA SER A 57 16.09 1.50 6.73
C SER A 57 17.44 1.22 6.02
N ALA A 58 18.54 1.11 6.75
CA ALA A 58 19.83 0.69 6.22
C ALA A 58 19.83 -0.83 5.95
N LYS A 59 19.32 -1.24 4.79
CA LYS A 59 19.43 -2.61 4.29
C LYS A 59 20.91 -2.94 4.14
N SER A 60 21.43 -3.87 4.94
CA SER A 60 22.79 -4.35 4.75
C SER A 60 22.90 -4.98 3.35
N GLN A 61 23.94 -4.59 2.61
CA GLN A 61 24.15 -5.07 1.24
C GLN A 61 24.31 -6.59 1.28
N LYS A 62 23.29 -7.30 0.76
CA LYS A 62 23.25 -8.76 0.76
C LYS A 62 24.36 -9.29 -0.15
N ARG A 63 25.49 -9.69 0.44
CA ARG A 63 26.61 -10.30 -0.28
C ARG A 63 26.13 -11.59 -0.94
N ARG A 64 26.23 -11.67 -2.26
CA ARG A 64 25.90 -12.87 -3.03
C ARG A 64 26.92 -13.98 -2.68
N ARG A 65 26.44 -15.22 -2.56
CA ARG A 65 27.31 -16.40 -2.41
C ARG A 65 28.25 -16.48 -3.63
N PRO A 66 29.48 -17.00 -3.48
CA PRO A 66 30.47 -17.06 -4.57
C PRO A 66 29.92 -17.71 -5.84
N ASN A 67 29.13 -18.78 -5.71
CA ASN A 67 28.48 -19.46 -6.84
C ASN A 67 27.44 -18.57 -7.57
N ASN A 68 26.86 -17.58 -6.89
CA ASN A 68 25.90 -16.65 -7.47
C ASN A 68 26.53 -15.30 -7.82
N LYS A 69 27.86 -15.16 -7.85
CA LYS A 69 28.48 -13.91 -8.30
C LYS A 69 28.33 -13.82 -9.82
N LEU A 70 27.92 -12.65 -10.30
CA LEU A 70 27.90 -12.41 -11.74
C LEU A 70 29.35 -12.39 -12.23
N ILE A 71 29.66 -13.22 -13.21
CA ILE A 71 30.95 -13.22 -13.89
C ILE A 71 30.87 -12.10 -14.93
N ALA A 72 31.48 -10.95 -14.64
CA ALA A 72 31.44 -9.77 -15.52
C ALA A 72 32.62 -9.77 -16.51
N ASN A 73 32.79 -10.87 -17.26
CA ASN A 73 33.80 -10.97 -18.31
C ASN A 73 33.17 -10.65 -19.68
N LEU A 74 33.96 -10.13 -20.63
CA LEU A 74 33.48 -9.77 -21.97
C LEU A 74 32.85 -10.96 -22.72
N GLU A 75 33.30 -12.19 -22.45
CA GLU A 75 32.74 -13.41 -23.03
C GLU A 75 31.34 -13.75 -22.46
N SER A 76 31.06 -13.40 -21.19
CA SER A 76 29.73 -13.59 -20.60
C SER A 76 28.69 -12.63 -21.18
N LEU A 77 29.11 -11.51 -21.76
CA LEU A 77 28.22 -10.57 -22.45
C LEU A 77 27.75 -11.14 -23.80
N ALA A 78 28.59 -11.92 -24.49
CA ALA A 78 28.22 -12.57 -25.74
C ALA A 78 27.14 -13.65 -25.53
N ASP A 79 27.26 -14.44 -24.45
CA ASP A 79 26.30 -15.49 -24.10
C ASP A 79 24.99 -14.95 -23.49
N ALA A 80 25.07 -13.76 -22.86
CA ALA A 80 23.91 -13.06 -22.30
C ALA A 80 23.14 -12.23 -23.33
N LEU A 81 23.62 -12.12 -24.58
CA LEU A 81 22.91 -11.42 -25.64
C LEU A 81 21.87 -12.37 -26.24
N PRO A 82 20.56 -12.13 -26.03
CA PRO A 82 19.54 -12.98 -26.61
C PRO A 82 19.58 -12.86 -28.14
N GLY A 83 20.04 -13.91 -28.82
CA GLY A 83 19.86 -14.09 -30.26
C GLY A 83 20.97 -13.59 -31.19
N ALA A 84 22.23 -13.48 -30.76
CA ALA A 84 23.34 -13.12 -31.67
C ALA A 84 23.97 -14.31 -32.42
N GLY A 85 23.27 -15.44 -32.51
CA GLY A 85 23.78 -16.68 -33.12
C GLY A 85 22.79 -17.43 -34.01
N ALA A 86 21.75 -16.76 -34.50
CA ALA A 86 20.86 -17.35 -35.50
C ALA A 86 20.39 -16.25 -36.45
N ASP A 87 20.79 -16.40 -37.70
CA ASP A 87 20.41 -15.60 -38.85
C ASP A 87 18.89 -15.69 -38.99
N GLY A 88 18.18 -14.57 -38.80
CA GLY A 88 16.71 -14.58 -38.91
C GLY A 88 16.05 -13.33 -38.36
N GLU A 89 15.87 -12.35 -39.24
CA GLU A 89 14.72 -11.44 -39.31
C GLU A 89 14.35 -10.68 -38.02
N VAL A 90 14.78 -9.42 -37.97
CA VAL A 90 14.32 -8.47 -36.94
C VAL A 90 12.88 -8.08 -37.30
N ASP A 91 11.91 -8.79 -36.74
CA ASP A 91 10.49 -8.52 -36.92
C ASP A 91 10.10 -7.26 -36.09
N VAL A 92 10.28 -6.08 -36.69
CA VAL A 92 9.96 -4.75 -36.12
C VAL A 92 8.44 -4.54 -36.16
N GLY A 93 7.67 -5.35 -35.44
CA GLY A 93 6.20 -5.37 -35.66
C GLY A 93 5.30 -5.70 -34.48
N GLN A 94 5.81 -6.20 -33.36
CA GLN A 94 4.92 -6.59 -32.25
C GLN A 94 5.51 -6.17 -30.91
N ALA A 95 5.04 -5.03 -30.41
CA ALA A 95 5.04 -4.75 -28.98
C ALA A 95 4.18 -5.84 -28.30
N ARG A 96 4.80 -6.98 -28.01
CA ARG A 96 4.20 -8.08 -27.27
C ARG A 96 3.83 -7.50 -25.92
N ILE A 97 2.56 -7.18 -25.72
CA ILE A 97 2.03 -6.78 -24.41
C ILE A 97 2.32 -7.97 -23.50
N VAL A 98 3.40 -7.88 -22.73
CA VAL A 98 3.77 -8.88 -21.74
C VAL A 98 2.70 -8.77 -20.66
N GLN A 99 1.59 -9.48 -20.87
CA GLN A 99 0.57 -9.71 -19.86
C GLN A 99 1.32 -10.22 -18.63
N PRO A 100 1.35 -9.47 -17.52
CA PRO A 100 2.10 -9.89 -16.35
C PRO A 100 1.55 -11.24 -15.91
N LYS A 101 2.46 -12.22 -15.78
CA LYS A 101 2.15 -13.62 -15.42
C LYS A 101 1.33 -13.74 -14.12
N HIS A 102 1.30 -12.68 -13.32
CA HIS A 102 0.45 -12.51 -12.17
C HIS A 102 -0.39 -11.23 -12.30
N LYS A 103 -1.73 -11.39 -12.18
CA LYS A 103 -2.63 -10.26 -11.98
C LYS A 103 -2.23 -9.53 -10.71
N MET A 104 -1.71 -8.31 -10.85
CA MET A 104 -1.36 -7.46 -9.73
C MET A 104 -2.64 -6.96 -9.09
N GLU A 105 -3.13 -7.68 -8.06
CA GLU A 105 -4.23 -7.21 -7.25
C GLU A 105 -3.78 -6.01 -6.40
N SER A 106 -4.49 -4.89 -6.52
CA SER A 106 -4.18 -3.65 -5.79
C SER A 106 -4.43 -3.76 -4.28
N MET A 107 -5.15 -4.80 -3.83
CA MET A 107 -5.53 -4.99 -2.43
C MET A 107 -5.23 -6.41 -1.94
N LYS A 108 -4.85 -6.52 -0.66
CA LYS A 108 -4.65 -7.81 0.01
C LYS A 108 -5.95 -8.62 -0.02
N ARG A 109 -5.85 -9.93 -0.25
CA ARG A 109 -6.98 -10.89 -0.22
C ARG A 109 -7.47 -11.19 1.21
N THR A 110 -7.73 -10.15 2.01
CA THR A 110 -8.32 -10.31 3.35
C THR A 110 -9.76 -9.80 3.35
N LYS A 111 -10.64 -10.48 4.10
CA LYS A 111 -12.08 -10.13 4.17
C LYS A 111 -12.30 -8.66 4.55
N GLY A 112 -11.47 -8.13 5.46
CA GLY A 112 -11.53 -6.72 5.87
C GLY A 112 -11.12 -5.74 4.77
N ALA A 113 -10.06 -6.03 4.01
CA ALA A 113 -9.65 -5.18 2.89
C ALA A 113 -10.71 -5.17 1.77
N LYS A 114 -11.29 -6.33 1.46
CA LYS A 114 -12.39 -6.44 0.47
C LYS A 114 -13.61 -5.63 0.90
N LYS A 115 -14.01 -5.70 2.17
CA LYS A 115 -15.13 -4.90 2.72
C LYS A 115 -14.88 -3.39 2.64
N ARG A 116 -13.64 -2.94 2.90
CA ARG A 116 -13.29 -1.52 2.78
C ARG A 116 -13.33 -1.07 1.32
N LYS A 117 -12.78 -1.89 0.40
CA LYS A 117 -12.85 -1.64 -1.04
C LYS A 117 -14.29 -1.54 -1.53
N GLU A 118 -15.14 -2.51 -1.17
CA GLU A 118 -16.57 -2.51 -1.53
C GLU A 118 -17.31 -1.27 -0.99
N LYS A 119 -17.03 -0.85 0.25
CA LYS A 119 -17.61 0.38 0.80
C LYS A 119 -17.18 1.62 0.02
N LEU A 120 -15.91 1.73 -0.35
CA LEU A 120 -15.40 2.84 -1.15
C LEU A 120 -16.03 2.83 -2.54
N GLU A 121 -16.04 1.68 -3.22
CA GLU A 121 -16.66 1.53 -4.54
C GLU A 121 -18.15 1.89 -4.53
N LYS A 122 -18.88 1.55 -3.46
CA LYS A 122 -20.29 1.93 -3.31
C LYS A 122 -20.45 3.45 -3.21
N LEU A 123 -19.65 4.11 -2.36
CA LEU A 123 -19.69 5.56 -2.20
C LEU A 123 -19.27 6.28 -3.51
N GLU A 124 -18.28 5.75 -4.21
CA GLU A 124 -17.84 6.27 -5.51
C GLU A 124 -18.93 6.10 -6.58
N LYS A 125 -19.61 4.95 -6.64
CA LYS A 125 -20.75 4.73 -7.54
C LYS A 125 -21.91 5.68 -7.25
N GLU A 126 -22.25 5.90 -5.98
CA GLU A 126 -23.29 6.86 -5.59
C GLU A 126 -22.92 8.29 -6.01
N ARG A 127 -21.68 8.71 -5.76
CA ARG A 127 -21.16 10.01 -6.21
C ARG A 127 -21.17 10.15 -7.73
N PHE A 128 -20.75 9.10 -8.44
CA PHE A 128 -20.74 9.09 -9.89
C PHE A 128 -22.15 9.12 -10.47
N ASN A 129 -23.08 8.36 -9.91
CA ASN A 129 -24.49 8.39 -10.33
C ASN A 129 -25.13 9.75 -10.08
N ALA A 130 -24.84 10.40 -8.95
CA ALA A 130 -25.30 11.76 -8.69
C ALA A 130 -24.72 12.78 -9.68
N ASN A 131 -23.43 12.64 -10.04
CA ASN A 131 -22.78 13.45 -11.06
C ASN A 131 -23.39 13.21 -12.45
N LEU A 132 -23.60 11.94 -12.82
CA LEU A 132 -24.23 11.56 -14.07
C LEU A 132 -25.65 12.10 -14.15
N ALA A 133 -26.44 12.01 -13.07
CA ALA A 133 -27.77 12.61 -12.99
C ALA A 133 -27.72 14.12 -13.26
N GLN A 134 -26.81 14.86 -12.60
CA GLN A 134 -26.61 16.29 -12.83
C GLN A 134 -26.17 16.61 -14.28
N LEU A 135 -25.31 15.76 -14.86
CA LEU A 135 -24.89 15.91 -16.24
C LEU A 135 -26.05 15.67 -17.21
N THR A 136 -26.88 14.65 -16.96
CA THR A 136 -28.05 14.30 -17.78
C THR A 136 -29.19 15.30 -17.63
N THR A 137 -29.39 15.91 -16.45
CA THR A 137 -30.39 16.98 -16.27
C THR A 137 -29.90 18.32 -16.81
N GLY A 138 -28.58 18.55 -16.82
CA GLY A 138 -27.95 19.67 -17.55
C GLY A 138 -27.81 19.43 -19.07
N THR A 139 -28.05 18.21 -19.55
CA THR A 139 -28.20 17.86 -20.96
C THR A 139 -29.62 17.39 -21.22
N GLY A 140 -30.58 18.32 -21.06
CA GLY A 140 -31.90 18.14 -21.62
C GLY A 140 -31.80 17.82 -23.11
N THR A 141 -32.23 16.62 -23.48
CA THR A 141 -32.89 16.29 -24.75
C THR A 141 -33.03 17.44 -25.75
N GLY A 142 -32.20 17.45 -26.79
CA GLY A 142 -32.39 18.35 -27.92
C GLY A 142 -31.22 18.34 -28.88
N ASN A 143 -31.41 17.75 -30.06
CA ASN A 143 -30.64 18.11 -31.24
C ASN A 143 -30.66 19.64 -31.39
N GLY A 144 -29.47 20.25 -31.39
CA GLY A 144 -29.17 21.56 -31.96
C GLY A 144 -30.01 22.76 -31.52
N ALA A 145 -29.58 23.48 -30.49
CA ALA A 145 -29.67 24.95 -30.41
C ALA A 145 -28.92 25.48 -29.17
N GLN A 146 -28.28 26.66 -29.29
CA GLN A 146 -27.77 27.53 -28.21
C GLN A 146 -26.38 27.21 -27.62
N GLY A 147 -25.34 27.46 -28.42
CA GLY A 147 -23.93 27.27 -28.07
C GLY A 147 -23.30 28.22 -27.03
N ALA A 148 -24.07 29.09 -26.36
CA ALA A 148 -23.55 29.98 -25.32
C ALA A 148 -24.13 29.68 -23.93
N ASP A 149 -25.44 29.42 -23.82
CA ASP A 149 -26.08 29.11 -22.54
C ASP A 149 -25.83 27.66 -22.12
N ALA A 150 -25.76 26.71 -23.07
CA ALA A 150 -25.29 25.36 -22.80
C ALA A 150 -23.84 25.32 -22.27
N VAL A 151 -23.00 26.27 -22.72
CA VAL A 151 -21.64 26.44 -22.18
C VAL A 151 -21.71 27.02 -20.78
N LYS A 152 -22.48 28.08 -20.51
CA LYS A 152 -22.63 28.62 -19.15
C LYS A 152 -23.16 27.57 -18.16
N ASP A 153 -24.14 26.77 -18.55
CA ASP A 153 -24.69 25.68 -17.74
C ASP A 153 -23.68 24.58 -17.48
N ARG A 154 -22.90 24.19 -18.49
CA ARG A 154 -21.79 23.24 -18.33
C ARG A 154 -20.71 23.78 -17.39
N TRP A 155 -20.38 25.06 -17.47
CA TRP A 155 -19.40 25.71 -16.61
C TRP A 155 -19.93 25.90 -15.18
N ALA A 156 -21.22 26.17 -15.00
CA ALA A 156 -21.87 26.22 -13.69
C ALA A 156 -21.88 24.83 -13.03
N ALA A 157 -22.23 23.79 -13.80
CA ALA A 157 -22.14 22.40 -13.35
C ALA A 157 -20.70 22.00 -12.97
N LEU A 158 -19.71 22.41 -13.77
CA LEU A 158 -18.30 22.18 -13.45
C LEU A 158 -17.86 22.91 -12.17
N LYS A 159 -18.25 24.18 -11.99
CA LYS A 159 -17.95 24.95 -10.77
C LYS A 159 -18.57 24.30 -9.54
N SER A 160 -19.85 23.89 -9.62
CA SER A 160 -20.53 23.17 -8.54
C SER A 160 -19.85 21.83 -8.24
N HIS A 161 -19.45 21.08 -9.27
CA HIS A 161 -18.74 19.82 -9.13
C HIS A 161 -17.39 19.97 -8.41
N VAL A 162 -16.58 20.93 -8.85
CA VAL A 162 -15.27 21.24 -8.25
C VAL A 162 -15.45 21.69 -6.79
N GLN A 163 -16.39 22.60 -6.53
CA GLN A 163 -16.67 23.07 -5.18
C GLN A 163 -17.15 21.94 -4.24
N THR A 164 -17.93 20.99 -4.76
CA THR A 164 -18.48 19.88 -3.97
C THR A 164 -17.46 18.76 -3.71
N ASN A 165 -16.51 18.53 -4.62
CA ASN A 165 -15.56 17.41 -4.52
C ASN A 165 -14.16 17.80 -4.06
N MET A 166 -13.81 19.09 -4.02
CA MET A 166 -12.51 19.53 -3.51
C MET A 166 -12.52 19.65 -2.00
N GLU A 167 -11.50 19.06 -1.35
CA GLU A 167 -11.25 19.27 0.07
C GLU A 167 -10.77 20.71 0.29
N VAL A 168 -11.67 21.58 0.75
CA VAL A 168 -11.31 22.94 1.18
C VAL A 168 -10.64 22.83 2.55
N ARG A 169 -9.34 23.10 2.62
CA ARG A 169 -8.62 23.18 3.89
C ARG A 169 -9.21 24.34 4.71
N PRO A 170 -9.42 24.19 6.03
CA PRO A 170 -10.16 25.16 6.84
C PRO A 170 -9.56 26.58 6.81
N GLU A 171 -8.26 26.71 6.54
CA GLU A 171 -7.56 27.98 6.32
C GLU A 171 -8.07 28.81 5.12
N PHE A 172 -8.83 28.23 4.19
CA PHE A 172 -9.37 28.92 3.01
C PHE A 172 -10.90 29.09 3.04
N ALA A 173 -11.58 28.60 4.08
CA ALA A 173 -13.04 28.67 4.21
C ALA A 173 -13.55 29.98 4.87
N GLN A 174 -12.62 30.83 5.33
CA GLN A 174 -12.91 32.13 5.95
C GLN A 174 -12.44 33.26 5.04
N GLN A 175 -13.23 33.59 4.01
CA GLN A 175 -13.22 34.91 3.35
C GLN A 175 -14.65 35.28 2.97
#